data_AF-A0A974KCT6-F1
#
_entry.id   AF-A0A974KCT6-F1
#
_cell.length_a   1.000
_cell.length_b   1.000
_cell.length_c   1.000
_cell.angle_alpha   90.00
_cell.angle_beta   90.00
_cell.angle_gamma   90.00
#
_symmetry.space_group_name_H-M   'P 1'
#
loop_
_entity.id
_entity.type
_entity.pdbx_description
1 polymer ?
#
loop_
_entity_poly.entity_id
_entity_poly.type
_entity_poly.pdbx_seq_one_letter_code
_entity_poly.pdbx_strand_id
1 'polypeptide(L)'
;MSMGFLEKKYGDDYESMLRDFIPYLEQTAEEEWCVNVVRTEDGKANCLFGHLSNFCCHSKNDDVMPDFDWFESRISTTFMVYAVNDGENHDYQQPTPKQRGIAYMRDLLSGKKLTTLPLMDKCLEEYLVQLAEETSND
;
A
#
# COMPACT_ATOMS: atom_id res chain seq x y z
N MET A 1 12.21 -12.26 15.18
CA MET A 1 10.84 -11.81 14.85
C MET A 1 10.15 -12.95 14.10
N SER A 2 8.86 -13.18 14.34
CA SER A 2 8.08 -14.16 13.58
C SER A 2 7.76 -13.59 12.21
N MET A 3 7.93 -14.38 11.15
CA MET A 3 7.51 -14.00 9.80
C MET A 3 5.97 -13.86 9.73
N GLY A 4 5.50 -12.82 9.03
CA GLY A 4 4.08 -12.57 8.76
C GLY A 4 3.46 -13.59 7.79
N PHE A 5 2.14 -13.50 7.60
CA PHE A 5 1.43 -14.35 6.63
C PHE A 5 1.93 -14.11 5.20
N LEU A 6 2.09 -12.84 4.80
CA LEU A 6 2.49 -12.44 3.46
C LEU A 6 3.88 -12.95 3.12
N GLU A 7 4.83 -12.79 4.04
CA GLU A 7 6.20 -13.28 3.86
C GLU A 7 6.22 -14.81 3.70
N LYS A 8 5.43 -15.52 4.53
CA LYS A 8 5.33 -16.99 4.44
C LYS A 8 4.68 -17.46 3.14
N LYS A 9 3.67 -16.74 2.64
CA LYS A 9 2.90 -17.15 1.46
C LYS A 9 3.57 -16.73 0.15
N TYR A 10 4.12 -15.52 0.08
CA TYR A 10 4.59 -14.89 -1.15
C TYR A 10 6.11 -14.70 -1.20
N GLY A 11 6.81 -14.75 -0.08
CA GLY A 11 8.26 -14.50 -0.04
C GLY A 11 8.59 -13.09 -0.54
N ASP A 12 9.26 -12.99 -1.68
CA ASP A 12 9.57 -11.72 -2.35
C ASP A 12 8.68 -11.44 -3.58
N ASP A 13 7.77 -12.36 -3.94
CA ASP A 13 6.89 -12.24 -5.10
C ASP A 13 5.67 -11.35 -4.79
N TYR A 14 5.91 -10.05 -4.76
CA TYR A 14 4.86 -9.07 -4.52
C TYR A 14 3.82 -9.00 -5.65
N GLU A 15 4.18 -9.39 -6.88
CA GLU A 15 3.24 -9.40 -8.00
C GLU A 15 2.16 -10.46 -7.78
N SER A 16 2.53 -11.68 -7.37
CA SER A 16 1.57 -12.71 -6.99
C SER A 16 0.69 -12.28 -5.82
N MET A 17 1.25 -11.55 -4.85
CA MET A 17 0.46 -10.96 -3.77
C MET A 17 -0.60 -9.99 -4.30
N LEU A 18 -0.21 -9.04 -5.16
CA LEU A 18 -1.14 -8.09 -5.77
C LEU A 18 -2.20 -8.78 -6.64
N ARG A 19 -1.83 -9.85 -7.36
CA ARG A 19 -2.77 -10.65 -8.17
C ARG A 19 -3.83 -11.37 -7.34
N ASP A 20 -3.54 -11.72 -6.09
CA ASP A 20 -4.53 -12.29 -5.17
C ASP A 20 -5.32 -11.20 -4.42
N PHE A 21 -4.65 -10.12 -4.02
CA PHE A 21 -5.24 -9.08 -3.20
C PHE A 21 -6.21 -8.20 -3.97
N ILE A 22 -5.91 -7.82 -5.22
CA ILE A 22 -6.80 -6.99 -6.05
C ILE A 22 -8.19 -7.64 -6.24
N PRO A 23 -8.31 -8.93 -6.62
CA PRO A 23 -9.62 -9.60 -6.68
C PRO A 23 -10.37 -9.62 -5.34
N TYR A 24 -9.67 -9.77 -4.22
CA TYR A 24 -10.28 -9.67 -2.89
C TYR A 24 -10.89 -8.27 -2.65
N LEU A 25 -10.13 -7.21 -2.97
CA LEU A 25 -10.63 -5.84 -2.86
C LEU A 25 -11.83 -5.58 -3.78
N GLU A 26 -11.81 -6.09 -5.01
CA GLU A 26 -12.91 -5.97 -5.96
C GLU A 26 -14.20 -6.61 -5.46
N GLN A 27 -14.10 -7.75 -4.78
CA GLN A 27 -15.24 -8.48 -4.19
C GLN A 27 -15.77 -7.85 -2.89
N THR A 28 -14.97 -7.03 -2.21
CA THR A 28 -15.36 -6.37 -0.95
C THR A 28 -16.42 -5.30 -1.21
N ALA A 29 -17.53 -5.28 -0.47
CA ALA A 29 -18.64 -4.35 -0.71
C ALA A 29 -18.22 -2.89 -0.47
N GLU A 30 -18.84 -1.91 -1.16
CA GLU A 30 -18.45 -0.49 -1.04
C GLU A 30 -18.65 0.06 0.38
N GLU A 31 -19.70 -0.40 1.07
CA GLU A 31 -20.01 -0.04 2.46
C GLU A 31 -19.00 -0.55 3.49
N GLU A 32 -18.14 -1.51 3.11
CA GLU A 32 -17.07 -2.02 3.96
C GLU A 32 -15.80 -1.18 3.89
N TRP A 33 -15.81 -0.08 3.11
CA TRP A 33 -14.67 0.83 3.01
C TRP A 33 -14.85 2.08 3.87
N CYS A 34 -13.77 2.57 4.45
CA CYS A 34 -13.72 3.85 5.16
C CYS A 34 -12.48 4.68 4.81
N VAL A 35 -12.50 5.93 5.27
CA VAL A 35 -11.40 6.91 5.17
C VAL A 35 -10.98 7.35 6.57
N ASN A 36 -9.78 7.94 6.69
CA ASN A 36 -9.20 8.53 7.90
C ASN A 36 -8.86 7.57 9.05
N VAL A 37 -9.32 6.32 9.01
CA VAL A 37 -9.06 5.30 10.04
C VAL A 37 -8.76 3.95 9.39
N VAL A 38 -7.91 3.13 10.02
CA VAL A 38 -7.61 1.78 9.51
C VAL A 38 -8.83 0.87 9.54
N ARG A 39 -9.58 0.94 10.64
CA ARG A 39 -10.82 0.22 10.87
C ARG A 39 -11.74 1.08 11.72
N THR A 40 -13.01 1.12 11.36
CA THR A 40 -14.07 1.77 12.15
C THR A 40 -14.23 1.13 13.52
N GLU A 41 -14.73 1.88 14.50
CA GLU A 41 -14.87 1.38 15.89
C GLU A 41 -15.76 0.14 16.00
N ASP A 42 -16.85 0.09 15.21
CA ASP A 42 -17.78 -1.04 15.13
C ASP A 42 -17.25 -2.20 14.28
N GLY A 43 -16.07 -2.03 13.67
CA GLY A 43 -15.35 -3.05 12.92
C GLY A 43 -15.94 -3.38 11.55
N LYS A 44 -16.94 -2.63 11.06
CA LYS A 44 -17.66 -2.98 9.82
C LYS A 44 -16.98 -2.47 8.56
N ALA A 45 -16.25 -1.37 8.66
CA ALA A 45 -15.56 -0.76 7.53
C ALA A 45 -14.06 -0.57 7.80
N ASN A 46 -13.26 -0.69 6.74
CA ASN A 46 -11.80 -0.67 6.74
C ASN A 46 -11.26 0.27 5.66
N CYS A 47 -10.09 0.86 5.87
CA CYS A 47 -9.33 1.43 4.76
C CYS A 47 -8.57 0.32 4.02
N LEU A 48 -7.81 0.66 2.98
CA LEU A 48 -6.98 -0.32 2.25
C LEU A 48 -6.08 -1.18 3.18
N PHE A 49 -5.43 -0.59 4.18
CA PHE A 49 -4.61 -1.34 5.15
C PHE A 49 -5.44 -2.20 6.11
N GLY A 50 -6.66 -1.77 6.47
CA GLY A 50 -7.57 -2.61 7.24
C GLY A 50 -8.05 -3.82 6.42
N HIS A 51 -8.26 -3.64 5.11
CA HIS A 51 -8.52 -4.73 4.17
C HIS A 51 -7.31 -5.65 4.00
N LEU A 52 -6.09 -5.12 3.98
CA LEU A 52 -4.86 -5.92 3.99
C LEU A 52 -4.79 -6.81 5.24
N SER A 53 -5.10 -6.25 6.41
CA SER A 53 -5.19 -7.01 7.66
C SER A 53 -6.22 -8.13 7.57
N ASN A 54 -7.41 -7.86 7.03
CA ASN A 54 -8.45 -8.90 6.84
C ASN A 54 -8.02 -9.97 5.85
N PHE A 55 -7.35 -9.59 4.76
CA PHE A 55 -6.82 -10.51 3.77
C PHE A 55 -5.77 -11.48 4.35
N CYS A 56 -4.98 -11.02 5.31
CA CYS A 56 -4.03 -11.86 6.07
C CYS A 56 -4.70 -12.70 7.17
N CYS A 57 -6.03 -12.72 7.23
CA CYS A 57 -6.83 -13.41 8.25
C CYS A 57 -6.60 -12.91 9.68
N HIS A 58 -6.15 -11.65 9.85
CA HIS A 58 -5.93 -11.09 11.18
C HIS A 58 -7.25 -10.72 11.87
N SER A 59 -7.37 -11.15 13.12
CA SER A 59 -8.37 -10.67 14.08
C SER A 59 -8.00 -9.28 14.61
N LYS A 60 -8.94 -8.62 15.31
CA LYS A 60 -8.73 -7.27 15.89
C LYS A 60 -7.55 -7.21 16.89
N ASN A 61 -7.17 -8.33 17.48
CA ASN A 61 -6.12 -8.40 18.52
C ASN A 61 -4.82 -9.01 17.99
N ASP A 62 -4.75 -9.35 16.71
CA ASP A 62 -3.56 -9.98 16.14
C ASP A 62 -2.47 -8.94 15.91
N ASP A 63 -1.22 -9.37 16.03
CA ASP A 63 -0.08 -8.54 15.68
C ASP A 63 0.02 -8.44 14.15
N VAL A 64 -0.44 -7.32 13.60
CA VAL A 64 -0.48 -7.07 12.16
C VAL A 64 0.84 -6.50 11.62
N MET A 65 1.78 -6.13 12.49
CA MET A 65 3.00 -5.42 12.13
C MET A 65 3.87 -6.20 11.14
N PRO A 66 4.08 -7.52 11.27
CA PRO A 66 4.92 -8.25 10.30
C PRO A 66 4.41 -8.16 8.85
N ASP A 67 3.09 -8.14 8.65
CA ASP A 67 2.51 -8.06 7.32
C ASP A 67 2.43 -6.62 6.80
N PHE A 68 2.29 -5.65 7.69
CA PHE A 68 2.41 -4.24 7.34
C PHE A 68 3.84 -3.91 6.91
N ASP A 69 4.85 -4.32 7.70
CA ASP A 69 6.27 -4.14 7.38
C ASP A 69 6.64 -4.83 6.06
N TRP A 70 6.13 -6.04 5.83
CA TRP A 70 6.34 -6.74 4.57
C TRP A 70 5.74 -5.97 3.39
N PHE A 71 4.51 -5.49 3.52
CA PHE A 71 3.83 -4.72 2.48
C PHE A 71 4.51 -3.37 2.22
N GLU A 72 4.85 -2.64 3.27
CA GLU A 72 5.51 -1.35 3.17
C GLU A 72 6.90 -1.47 2.52
N SER A 73 7.68 -2.49 2.88
CA SER A 73 9.02 -2.68 2.32
C SER A 73 9.03 -3.10 0.85
N ARG A 74 7.93 -3.66 0.32
CA ARG A 74 7.92 -4.25 -1.03
C ARG A 74 6.96 -3.59 -2.01
N ILE A 75 5.83 -3.08 -1.53
CA ILE A 75 4.72 -2.63 -2.37
C ILE A 75 4.53 -1.12 -2.22
N SER A 76 4.09 -0.65 -1.05
CA SER A 76 3.81 0.76 -0.83
C SER A 76 3.78 1.10 0.66
N THR A 77 4.35 2.25 1.01
CA THR A 77 4.28 2.79 2.37
C THR A 77 2.85 3.23 2.75
N THR A 78 2.58 3.26 4.05
CA THR A 78 1.36 3.82 4.66
C THR A 78 1.12 5.25 4.23
N PHE A 79 2.16 6.09 4.16
CA PHE A 79 2.03 7.48 3.69
C PHE A 79 1.46 7.58 2.28
N MET A 80 1.90 6.73 1.36
CA MET A 80 1.35 6.70 -0.01
C MET A 80 -0.07 6.15 -0.04
N VAL A 81 -0.32 5.04 0.67
CA VAL A 81 -1.63 4.39 0.69
C VAL A 81 -2.70 5.30 1.32
N TYR A 82 -2.42 5.97 2.44
CA TYR A 82 -3.39 6.82 3.11
C TYR A 82 -3.79 8.00 2.24
N ALA A 83 -2.83 8.68 1.60
CA ALA A 83 -3.13 9.77 0.67
C ALA A 83 -4.05 9.32 -0.48
N VAL A 84 -3.84 8.10 -1.03
CA VAL A 84 -4.72 7.52 -2.05
C VAL A 84 -6.10 7.17 -1.49
N ASN A 85 -6.14 6.44 -0.38
CA ASN A 85 -7.38 5.98 0.23
C ASN A 85 -8.30 7.16 0.59
N ASP A 86 -7.73 8.18 1.22
CA ASP A 86 -8.46 9.32 1.76
C ASP A 86 -8.77 10.40 0.70
N GLY A 87 -8.27 10.22 -0.53
CA GLY A 87 -8.57 11.08 -1.67
C GLY A 87 -7.70 12.33 -1.79
N GLU A 88 -6.61 12.39 -1.03
CA GLU A 88 -5.64 13.49 -1.03
C GLU A 88 -4.64 13.39 -2.20
N ASN A 89 -4.46 12.19 -2.76
CA ASN A 89 -3.58 11.99 -3.92
C ASN A 89 -4.25 12.44 -5.22
N HIS A 90 -3.70 13.48 -5.86
CA HIS A 90 -4.24 14.08 -7.09
C HIS A 90 -4.30 13.12 -8.29
N ASP A 91 -3.51 12.05 -8.32
CA ASP A 91 -3.54 11.06 -9.41
C ASP A 91 -4.70 10.06 -9.28
N TYR A 92 -5.28 9.94 -8.08
CA TYR A 92 -6.32 8.97 -7.74
C TYR A 92 -7.57 9.67 -7.21
N GLN A 93 -8.35 10.25 -8.13
CA GLN A 93 -9.55 11.05 -7.84
C GLN A 93 -10.86 10.28 -8.10
N GLN A 94 -10.82 8.95 -8.01
CA GLN A 94 -12.03 8.14 -8.12
C GLN A 94 -12.99 8.44 -6.95
N PRO A 95 -14.32 8.35 -7.14
CA PRO A 95 -15.31 8.74 -6.12
C PRO A 95 -15.17 8.05 -4.75
N THR A 96 -14.88 6.76 -4.71
CA THR A 96 -14.87 5.98 -3.45
C THR A 96 -13.45 5.53 -3.06
N PRO A 97 -13.17 5.34 -1.75
CA PRO A 97 -11.89 4.79 -1.28
C PRO A 97 -11.56 3.44 -1.93
N LYS A 98 -12.57 2.58 -2.12
CA LYS A 98 -12.44 1.31 -2.86
C LYS A 98 -11.85 1.52 -4.25
N GLN A 99 -12.47 2.40 -5.02
CA GLN A 99 -12.07 2.65 -6.40
C GLN A 99 -10.67 3.26 -6.50
N ARG A 100 -10.33 4.18 -5.59
CA ARG A 100 -8.98 4.77 -5.50
C ARG A 100 -7.93 3.71 -5.15
N GLY A 101 -8.17 2.93 -4.10
CA GLY A 101 -7.29 1.85 -3.65
C GLY A 101 -7.04 0.80 -4.74
N ILE A 102 -8.10 0.31 -5.40
CA ILE A 102 -7.98 -0.68 -6.48
C ILE A 102 -7.23 -0.09 -7.68
N ALA A 103 -7.52 1.15 -8.08
CA ALA A 103 -6.82 1.80 -9.17
C ALA A 103 -5.31 1.91 -8.88
N TYR A 104 -4.95 2.27 -7.65
CA TYR A 104 -3.55 2.37 -7.23
C TYR A 104 -2.85 1.00 -7.20
N MET A 105 -3.48 -0.04 -6.64
CA MET A 105 -2.90 -1.38 -6.62
C MET A 105 -2.68 -1.93 -8.04
N ARG A 106 -3.60 -1.66 -8.98
CA ARG A 106 -3.44 -2.04 -10.39
C ARG A 106 -2.31 -1.26 -11.08
N ASP A 107 -2.14 0.01 -10.75
CA ASP A 107 -1.03 0.81 -11.28
C ASP A 107 0.34 0.31 -10.76
N LEU A 108 0.42 -0.15 -9.50
CA LEU A 108 1.62 -0.82 -8.98
C LEU A 108 1.87 -2.16 -9.70
N LEU A 109 0.84 -3.01 -9.85
CA LEU A 109 0.97 -4.30 -10.53
C LEU A 109 1.39 -4.16 -12.01
N SER A 110 0.93 -3.11 -12.69
CA SER A 110 1.28 -2.86 -14.09
C SER A 110 2.62 -2.13 -14.28
N GLY A 111 3.27 -1.72 -13.19
CA GLY A 111 4.50 -0.92 -13.23
C GLY A 111 4.29 0.54 -13.62
N LYS A 112 3.04 1.02 -13.70
CA LYS A 112 2.73 2.45 -13.94
C LYS A 112 3.09 3.32 -12.73
N LYS A 113 3.06 2.76 -11.53
CA LYS A 113 3.65 3.34 -10.33
C LYS A 113 4.79 2.46 -9.83
N LEU A 114 5.83 3.11 -9.30
CA LEU A 114 6.94 2.43 -8.65
C LEU A 114 6.49 1.91 -7.29
N THR A 115 6.93 0.70 -6.95
CA THR A 115 6.81 0.17 -5.59
C THR A 115 7.85 0.84 -4.67
N THR A 116 7.80 0.55 -3.37
CA THR A 116 8.62 1.24 -2.36
C THR A 116 10.11 1.30 -2.70
N LEU A 117 10.77 0.15 -2.95
CA LEU A 117 12.22 0.15 -3.19
C LEU A 117 12.62 0.88 -4.47
N PRO A 118 12.03 0.59 -5.65
CA PRO A 118 12.30 1.37 -6.86
C PRO A 118 12.04 2.87 -6.71
N LEU A 119 11.03 3.26 -5.93
CA LEU A 119 10.76 4.67 -5.65
C LEU A 119 11.87 5.29 -4.78
N MET A 120 12.30 4.58 -3.72
CA MET A 120 13.39 5.03 -2.85
C MET A 120 14.71 5.16 -3.62
N ASP A 121 15.05 4.19 -4.46
CA ASP A 121 16.24 4.22 -5.31
C ASP A 121 16.21 5.44 -6.23
N LYS A 122 15.07 5.69 -6.89
CA LYS A 122 14.89 6.86 -7.74
C LYS A 122 15.06 8.17 -6.96
N CYS A 123 14.45 8.29 -5.78
CA CYS A 123 14.59 9.49 -4.95
C CYS A 123 16.03 9.73 -4.49
N LEU A 124 16.76 8.65 -4.17
CA LEU A 124 18.17 8.73 -3.80
C LEU A 124 19.02 9.20 -4.99
N GLU A 125 18.80 8.64 -6.18
CA GLU A 125 19.47 9.06 -7.40
C GLU A 125 19.25 10.55 -7.70
N GLU A 126 18.00 11.01 -7.65
CA GLU A 126 17.65 12.42 -7.86
C GLU A 126 18.33 13.34 -6.84
N TYR A 127 18.36 12.95 -5.56
CA TYR A 127 19.03 13.70 -4.51
C TYR A 127 20.55 13.80 -4.73
N LEU A 128 21.19 12.70 -5.12
CA LEU A 128 22.63 12.68 -5.40
C LEU A 128 23.01 13.55 -6.60
N VAL A 129 22.17 13.60 -7.63
CA VAL A 129 22.36 14.51 -8.78
C VAL A 129 22.30 15.96 -8.32
N GLN A 130 21.29 16.33 -7.52
CA GLN A 130 21.15 17.69 -7.02
C GLN A 130 22.36 18.13 -6.19
N LEU A 131 22.86 17.27 -5.29
CA LEU A 131 24.06 17.57 -4.50
C LEU A 131 25.31 17.78 -5.36
N ALA A 132 25.46 17.02 -6.45
CA ALA A 132 26.60 17.16 -7.36
C ALA A 132 26.54 18.50 -8.13
N GLU A 133 25.35 18.96 -8.50
CA GLU A 133 25.14 20.27 -9.12
C GLU A 133 25.43 21.43 -8.16
N GLU A 134 25.00 21.32 -6.90
CA GLU A 134 25.26 22.35 -5.88
C GLU A 134 26.75 22.49 -5.58
N THR A 135 27.48 21.36 -5.46
CA THR A 135 28.93 21.35 -5.18
C THR A 135 29.81 21.74 -6.37
N SER A 136 29.27 21.72 -7.59
CA SER A 136 30.00 22.14 -8.81
C SER A 136 29.87 23.64 -9.11
N ASN A 137 29.01 24.35 -8.37
CA ASN A 137 28.78 25.79 -8.52
C ASN A 137 29.50 26.64 -7.44
N ASP A 138 30.29 26.00 -6.58
CA ASP A 138 31.18 26.60 -5.58
C ASP A 138 32.66 26.58 -6.06
#